data_AF-A0A6H2A3E4-F1
#
_entry.id   AF-A0A6H2A3E4-F1
#
_cell.length_a   1.000
_cell.length_b   1.000
_cell.length_c   1.000
_cell.angle_alpha   90.00
_cell.angle_beta   90.00
_cell.angle_gamma   90.00
#
_symmetry.space_group_name_H-M   'P 1'
#
loop_
_entity.id
_entity.type
_entity.pdbx_description
1 polymer ?
#
loop_
_entity_poly.entity_id
_entity_poly.type
_entity_poly.pdbx_seq_one_letter_code
_entity_poly.pdbx_strand_id
1 'polypeptide(L)'
;MLDQAIKELARFLGITFEEAKQRVESYNVGIAADRWLDTPPDTREEVESFYKESDHYLYELIPWNYGDEFNKRVSPLFFYHNKKILELGAGIGSLAIALEYAGNHVTYCDISDTLSAFAQQRFQDRGFQIPQVKDLTGLRDYDMVVAIDFFEHIHPDALPKLLKEVSAVLKDDGFLYHRSTFGQQDTFPMHFDHSKYFNKLAKDAGLTLREGGDWVKSGESNGVQIGIPVVGDLKDTIFYSFLGLKKPLGTKLTKIKDIDIGLARNEIVRSMERDWLFFMDSDQTFHPDTLTRLMSWDLPVVSGVYFKSPGEPIPHVYKYVYQKEGHLYISKAKEVAQYLARYKDELKDAIPATILPARREDLIECDGVGGGCLLIHRRVLEAIGDPWFVCKEGLHMGEDFDFCRKVQSAGFKIYADPGVLCGHEQRDLISHKHFMNWADPEHFEYPWEDINHSEINTLSNIKQEVNHGTVSR
;
A
#
# COMPACT_ATOMS: atom_id res chain seq x y z
N MET A 1 9.18 -6.77 -29.33
CA MET A 1 8.28 -7.67 -28.57
C MET A 1 7.16 -8.22 -29.43
N LEU A 2 6.55 -7.42 -30.33
CA LEU A 2 5.54 -7.87 -31.30
C LEU A 2 5.98 -9.10 -32.13
N ASP A 3 7.11 -9.03 -32.84
CA ASP A 3 7.66 -10.16 -33.62
C ASP A 3 7.86 -11.43 -32.80
N GLN A 4 8.19 -11.29 -31.51
CA GLN A 4 8.37 -12.43 -30.62
C GLN A 4 7.03 -13.11 -30.31
N ALA A 5 5.97 -12.33 -30.07
CA ALA A 5 4.62 -12.87 -29.90
C ALA A 5 4.10 -13.55 -31.18
N ILE A 6 4.43 -13.02 -32.35
CA ILE A 6 4.08 -13.65 -33.64
C ILE A 6 4.83 -14.99 -33.82
N LYS A 7 6.12 -15.07 -33.47
CA LYS A 7 6.86 -16.35 -33.47
C LYS A 7 6.28 -17.36 -32.50
N GLU A 8 5.85 -16.91 -31.33
CA GLU A 8 5.17 -17.76 -30.34
C GLU A 8 3.86 -18.31 -30.89
N LEU A 9 3.06 -17.46 -31.56
CA LEU A 9 1.82 -17.85 -32.22
C LEU A 9 2.08 -18.84 -33.36
N ALA A 10 3.08 -18.59 -34.20
CA ALA A 10 3.44 -19.48 -35.30
C ALA A 10 3.74 -20.89 -34.79
N ARG A 11 4.53 -21.00 -33.71
CA ARG A 11 4.82 -22.29 -33.07
C ARG A 11 3.58 -22.92 -32.43
N PHE A 12 2.74 -22.13 -31.76
CA PHE A 12 1.50 -22.64 -31.15
C PHE A 12 0.56 -23.27 -32.19
N LEU A 13 0.42 -22.62 -33.35
CA LEU A 13 -0.43 -23.09 -34.45
C LEU A 13 0.26 -24.12 -35.36
N GLY A 14 1.55 -24.36 -35.20
CA GLY A 14 2.34 -25.23 -36.09
C GLY A 14 2.50 -24.68 -37.51
N ILE A 15 2.50 -23.35 -37.68
CA ILE A 15 2.63 -22.66 -38.97
C ILE A 15 3.94 -21.88 -39.07
N THR A 16 4.25 -21.35 -40.26
CA THR A 16 5.45 -20.52 -40.47
C THR A 16 5.30 -19.13 -39.84
N PHE A 17 6.43 -18.49 -39.50
CA PHE A 17 6.42 -17.10 -39.00
C PHE A 17 5.74 -16.15 -39.99
N GLU A 18 6.03 -16.27 -41.28
CA GLU A 18 5.45 -15.39 -42.30
C GLU A 18 3.95 -15.58 -42.47
N GLU A 19 3.47 -16.83 -42.35
CA GLU A 19 2.03 -17.11 -42.36
C GLU A 19 1.33 -16.53 -41.12
N ALA A 20 1.90 -16.71 -39.92
CA ALA A 20 1.36 -16.12 -38.71
C ALA A 20 1.34 -14.59 -38.77
N LYS A 21 2.44 -13.99 -39.26
CA LYS A 21 2.56 -12.54 -39.47
C LYS A 21 1.51 -12.03 -40.44
N GLN A 22 1.35 -12.69 -41.59
CA GLN A 22 0.34 -12.32 -42.57
C GLN A 22 -1.07 -12.38 -41.97
N ARG A 23 -1.40 -13.42 -41.20
CA ARG A 23 -2.71 -13.52 -40.52
C ARG A 23 -2.93 -12.38 -39.53
N VAL A 24 -1.93 -12.06 -38.71
CA VAL A 24 -1.98 -10.94 -37.75
C VAL A 24 -2.14 -9.59 -38.46
N GLU A 25 -1.39 -9.34 -39.53
CA GLU A 25 -1.45 -8.09 -40.30
C GLU A 25 -2.74 -7.96 -41.11
N SER A 26 -3.35 -9.07 -41.53
CA SER A 26 -4.60 -9.09 -42.28
C SER A 26 -5.85 -8.97 -41.40
N TYR A 27 -5.70 -9.12 -40.08
CA TYR A 27 -6.83 -9.07 -39.16
C TYR A 27 -7.37 -7.64 -39.06
N ASN A 28 -8.69 -7.51 -39.07
CA ASN A 28 -9.37 -6.28 -38.74
C ASN A 28 -10.54 -6.56 -37.78
N VAL A 29 -10.85 -5.57 -36.95
CA VAL A 29 -11.92 -5.63 -35.94
C VAL A 29 -13.31 -5.89 -36.53
N GLY A 30 -13.49 -5.66 -37.84
CA GLY A 30 -14.74 -5.95 -38.55
C GLY A 30 -15.10 -7.42 -38.55
N ILE A 31 -14.13 -8.34 -38.46
CA ILE A 31 -14.42 -9.79 -38.45
C ILE A 31 -15.24 -10.17 -37.21
N ALA A 32 -14.86 -9.69 -36.02
CA ALA A 32 -15.60 -9.96 -34.79
C ALA A 32 -16.97 -9.26 -34.82
N ALA A 33 -17.03 -8.03 -35.36
CA ALA A 33 -18.27 -7.27 -35.50
C ALA A 33 -19.26 -7.96 -36.44
N ASP A 34 -18.81 -8.42 -37.60
CA ASP A 34 -19.64 -9.12 -38.59
C ASP A 34 -20.18 -10.43 -38.01
N ARG A 35 -19.36 -11.21 -37.28
CA ARG A 35 -19.82 -12.44 -36.61
C ARG A 35 -20.86 -12.15 -35.52
N TRP A 36 -20.66 -11.08 -34.76
CA TRP A 36 -21.63 -10.65 -33.75
C TRP A 36 -22.95 -10.23 -34.39
N LEU A 37 -22.91 -9.52 -35.53
CA LEU A 37 -24.13 -9.06 -36.22
C LEU A 37 -24.85 -10.18 -36.98
N ASP A 38 -24.14 -11.21 -37.44
CA ASP A 38 -24.71 -12.37 -38.12
C ASP A 38 -25.52 -13.27 -37.17
N THR A 39 -25.04 -13.43 -35.92
CA THR A 39 -25.75 -14.14 -34.85
C THR A 39 -25.65 -13.36 -33.54
N PRO A 40 -26.47 -12.30 -33.35
CA PRO A 40 -26.38 -11.44 -32.17
C PRO A 40 -26.85 -12.20 -30.93
N PRO A 41 -25.99 -12.39 -29.92
CA PRO A 41 -26.36 -13.06 -28.68
C PRO A 41 -27.27 -12.16 -27.84
N ASP A 42 -28.32 -12.73 -27.26
CA ASP A 42 -29.30 -12.01 -26.41
C ASP A 42 -29.18 -12.40 -24.93
N THR A 43 -28.68 -13.60 -24.65
CA THR A 43 -28.53 -14.12 -23.28
C THR A 43 -27.07 -14.12 -22.83
N ARG A 44 -26.87 -14.15 -21.51
CA ARG A 44 -25.54 -14.31 -20.90
C ARG A 44 -24.79 -15.52 -21.48
N GLU A 45 -25.45 -16.66 -21.58
CA GLU A 45 -24.86 -17.92 -22.02
C GLU A 45 -24.42 -17.86 -23.49
N GLU A 46 -25.19 -17.18 -24.34
CA GLU A 46 -24.84 -16.96 -25.75
C GLU A 46 -23.64 -16.02 -25.90
N VAL A 47 -23.58 -14.94 -25.11
CA VAL A 47 -22.41 -14.04 -25.06
C VAL A 47 -21.17 -14.82 -24.62
N GLU A 48 -21.26 -15.62 -23.55
CA GLU A 48 -20.15 -16.46 -23.10
C GLU A 48 -19.71 -17.48 -24.17
N SER A 49 -20.67 -18.05 -24.92
CA SER A 49 -20.37 -18.99 -26.01
C SER A 49 -19.61 -18.32 -27.14
N PHE A 50 -20.00 -17.09 -27.51
CA PHE A 50 -19.30 -16.29 -28.53
C PHE A 50 -17.81 -16.14 -28.20
N TYR A 51 -17.48 -15.78 -26.94
CA TYR A 51 -16.08 -15.60 -26.53
C TYR A 51 -15.31 -16.92 -26.36
N LYS A 52 -15.98 -18.04 -26.05
CA LYS A 52 -15.33 -19.36 -25.98
C LYS A 52 -14.85 -19.85 -27.34
N GLU A 53 -15.62 -19.61 -28.40
CA GLU A 53 -15.40 -20.20 -29.73
C GLU A 53 -14.51 -19.35 -30.66
N SER A 54 -13.90 -18.28 -30.14
CA SER A 54 -13.29 -17.23 -30.95
C SER A 54 -11.76 -17.32 -31.06
N ASP A 55 -11.28 -18.18 -31.96
CA ASP A 55 -9.87 -18.30 -32.34
C ASP A 55 -9.28 -17.03 -32.97
N HIS A 56 -10.13 -16.19 -33.58
CA HIS A 56 -9.75 -14.94 -34.22
C HIS A 56 -9.06 -13.94 -33.27
N TYR A 57 -9.37 -13.98 -31.97
CA TYR A 57 -8.72 -13.15 -30.96
C TYR A 57 -7.22 -13.45 -30.79
N LEU A 58 -6.73 -14.62 -31.24
CA LEU A 58 -5.29 -14.89 -31.30
C LEU A 58 -4.55 -13.89 -32.19
N TYR A 59 -5.19 -13.47 -33.28
CA TYR A 59 -4.61 -12.55 -34.25
C TYR A 59 -4.86 -11.09 -33.86
N GLU A 60 -6.05 -10.79 -33.34
CA GLU A 60 -6.44 -9.43 -32.91
C GLU A 60 -5.60 -8.92 -31.74
N LEU A 61 -5.42 -9.75 -30.72
CA LEU A 61 -4.87 -9.30 -29.44
C LEU A 61 -3.36 -9.06 -29.49
N ILE A 62 -2.64 -9.62 -30.47
CA ILE A 62 -1.21 -9.39 -30.62
C ILE A 62 -0.90 -7.91 -30.95
N PRO A 63 -1.37 -7.33 -32.07
CA PRO A 63 -1.09 -5.93 -32.39
C PRO A 63 -1.71 -4.99 -31.36
N TRP A 64 -2.86 -5.34 -30.77
CA TRP A 64 -3.46 -4.57 -29.69
C TRP A 64 -2.58 -4.51 -28.44
N ASN A 65 -2.22 -5.67 -27.86
CA ASN A 65 -1.48 -5.76 -26.60
C ASN A 65 -0.04 -5.21 -26.68
N TYR A 66 0.50 -5.06 -27.90
CA TYR A 66 1.82 -4.47 -28.14
C TYR A 66 1.75 -3.05 -28.73
N GLY A 67 0.54 -2.49 -28.89
CA GLY A 67 0.30 -1.14 -29.39
C GLY A 67 0.39 -0.06 -28.30
N ASP A 68 0.50 1.19 -28.74
CA ASP A 68 0.69 2.34 -27.84
C ASP A 68 -0.49 2.58 -26.90
N GLU A 69 -1.73 2.39 -27.37
CA GLU A 69 -2.92 2.60 -26.55
C GLU A 69 -3.02 1.60 -25.40
N PHE A 70 -2.73 0.32 -25.66
CA PHE A 70 -2.66 -0.69 -24.61
C PHE A 70 -1.55 -0.35 -23.61
N ASN A 71 -0.36 0.01 -24.10
CA ASN A 71 0.77 0.41 -23.24
C ASN A 71 0.42 1.60 -22.34
N LYS A 72 -0.29 2.62 -22.83
CA LYS A 72 -0.78 3.74 -22.00
C LYS A 72 -1.70 3.24 -20.89
N ARG A 73 -2.63 2.35 -21.20
CA ARG A 73 -3.60 1.77 -20.25
C ARG A 73 -2.94 0.95 -19.15
N VAL A 74 -1.89 0.20 -19.45
CA VAL A 74 -1.25 -0.71 -18.49
C VAL A 74 -0.03 -0.13 -17.79
N SER A 75 0.56 0.96 -18.32
CA SER A 75 1.78 1.56 -17.77
C SER A 75 1.76 1.83 -16.24
N PRO A 76 0.64 2.26 -15.61
CA PRO A 76 0.60 2.48 -14.16
C PRO A 76 0.74 1.18 -13.35
N LEU A 77 0.45 0.01 -13.93
CA LEU A 77 0.54 -1.26 -13.23
C LEU A 77 1.99 -1.67 -12.95
N PHE A 78 2.95 -1.15 -13.71
CA PHE A 78 4.37 -1.49 -13.54
C PHE A 78 5.04 -0.79 -12.34
N PHE A 79 4.34 0.09 -11.62
CA PHE A 79 4.79 0.65 -10.34
C PHE A 79 4.54 -0.30 -9.16
N TYR A 80 3.82 -1.40 -9.36
CA TYR A 80 3.50 -2.37 -8.33
C TYR A 80 4.44 -3.57 -8.43
N HIS A 81 4.93 -4.01 -7.26
CA HIS A 81 5.83 -5.15 -7.10
C HIS A 81 5.37 -5.98 -5.90
N ASN A 82 5.68 -7.28 -5.91
CA ASN A 82 5.31 -8.24 -4.86
C ASN A 82 3.81 -8.25 -4.54
N LYS A 83 2.95 -7.99 -5.53
CA LYS A 83 1.49 -8.07 -5.39
C LYS A 83 0.96 -9.40 -5.90
N LYS A 84 -0.06 -9.94 -5.24
CA LYS A 84 -0.89 -11.03 -5.77
C LYS A 84 -1.99 -10.44 -6.64
N ILE A 85 -1.92 -10.68 -7.95
CA ILE A 85 -2.76 -10.05 -8.96
C ILE A 85 -3.65 -11.10 -9.63
N LEU A 86 -4.95 -10.84 -9.76
CA LEU A 86 -5.86 -11.60 -10.61
C LEU A 86 -6.13 -10.79 -11.87
N GLU A 87 -5.79 -11.33 -13.05
CA GLU A 87 -6.11 -10.69 -14.33
C GLU A 87 -7.35 -11.34 -14.95
N LEU A 88 -8.42 -10.56 -15.12
CA LEU A 88 -9.67 -10.99 -15.75
C LEU A 88 -9.66 -10.63 -17.24
N GLY A 89 -10.07 -11.59 -18.08
CA GLY A 89 -10.04 -11.40 -19.54
C GLY A 89 -8.60 -11.31 -20.06
N ALA A 90 -7.71 -12.12 -19.50
CA ALA A 90 -6.28 -12.02 -19.73
C ALA A 90 -5.84 -12.36 -21.18
N GLY A 91 -6.75 -12.93 -21.99
CA GLY A 91 -6.57 -13.15 -23.42
C GLY A 91 -5.31 -13.97 -23.71
N ILE A 92 -4.42 -13.44 -24.56
CA ILE A 92 -3.16 -14.12 -24.90
C ILE A 92 -2.10 -14.07 -23.78
N GLY A 93 -2.40 -13.50 -22.61
CA GLY A 93 -1.52 -13.48 -21.42
C GLY A 93 -0.37 -12.46 -21.49
N SER A 94 -0.44 -11.47 -22.40
CA SER A 94 0.65 -10.49 -22.58
C SER A 94 0.87 -9.63 -21.33
N LEU A 95 -0.19 -9.18 -20.67
CA LEU A 95 -0.08 -8.38 -19.45
C LEU A 95 0.33 -9.25 -18.25
N ALA A 96 -0.22 -10.46 -18.09
CA ALA A 96 0.25 -11.43 -17.09
C ALA A 96 1.76 -11.64 -17.13
N ILE A 97 2.32 -11.87 -18.33
CA ILE A 97 3.77 -11.99 -18.54
C ILE A 97 4.51 -10.73 -18.10
N ALA A 98 4.01 -9.55 -18.47
CA ALA A 98 4.66 -8.29 -18.14
C ALA A 98 4.64 -8.01 -16.62
N LEU A 99 3.55 -8.36 -15.94
CA LEU A 99 3.40 -8.21 -14.49
C LEU A 99 4.25 -9.20 -13.70
N GLU A 100 4.41 -10.44 -14.16
CA GLU A 100 5.38 -11.41 -13.61
C GLU A 100 6.82 -10.91 -13.74
N TYR A 101 7.21 -10.39 -14.92
CA TYR A 101 8.53 -9.75 -15.08
C TYR A 101 8.73 -8.55 -14.16
N ALA A 102 7.66 -7.82 -13.84
CA ALA A 102 7.68 -6.73 -12.86
C ALA A 102 7.75 -7.23 -11.40
N GLY A 103 7.88 -8.53 -11.15
CA GLY A 103 8.05 -9.10 -9.81
C GLY A 103 6.74 -9.25 -9.03
N ASN A 104 5.62 -9.48 -9.72
CA ASN A 104 4.34 -9.79 -9.11
C ASN A 104 4.00 -11.28 -9.22
N HIS A 105 2.97 -11.72 -8.51
CA HIS A 105 2.42 -13.07 -8.58
C HIS A 105 1.05 -13.03 -9.24
N VAL A 106 0.98 -13.44 -10.50
CA VAL A 106 -0.23 -13.29 -11.32
C VAL A 106 -1.03 -14.58 -11.34
N THR A 107 -2.36 -14.48 -11.27
CA THR A 107 -3.31 -15.53 -11.63
C THR A 107 -4.03 -15.12 -12.91
N TYR A 108 -3.98 -15.97 -13.91
CA TYR A 108 -4.59 -15.77 -15.22
C TYR A 108 -6.04 -16.29 -15.22
N CYS A 109 -7.00 -15.45 -15.65
CA CYS A 109 -8.40 -15.83 -15.79
C CYS A 109 -8.93 -15.45 -17.19
N ASP A 110 -9.30 -16.47 -17.97
CA ASP A 110 -9.93 -16.28 -19.28
C ASP A 110 -10.89 -17.44 -19.61
N ILE A 111 -12.00 -17.11 -20.27
CA ILE A 111 -13.03 -18.09 -20.60
C ILE A 111 -12.65 -18.96 -21.80
N SER A 112 -11.86 -18.44 -22.75
CA SER A 112 -11.48 -19.13 -23.97
C SER A 112 -10.38 -20.16 -23.72
N ASP A 113 -10.67 -21.43 -24.07
CA ASP A 113 -9.68 -22.51 -23.97
C ASP A 113 -8.52 -22.32 -24.94
N THR A 114 -8.80 -21.81 -26.14
CA THR A 114 -7.77 -21.54 -27.17
C THR A 114 -6.81 -20.45 -26.72
N LEU A 115 -7.31 -19.32 -26.21
CA LEU A 115 -6.46 -18.23 -25.72
C LEU A 115 -5.67 -18.67 -24.49
N SER A 116 -6.32 -19.40 -23.57
CA SER A 116 -5.68 -19.97 -22.40
C SER A 116 -4.52 -20.91 -22.76
N ALA A 117 -4.73 -21.81 -23.72
CA ALA A 117 -3.70 -22.74 -24.17
C ALA A 117 -2.50 -22.00 -24.79
N PHE A 118 -2.77 -20.95 -25.58
CA PHE A 118 -1.71 -20.12 -26.13
C PHE A 118 -0.94 -19.37 -25.04
N ALA A 119 -1.65 -18.70 -24.12
CA ALA A 119 -1.04 -18.00 -22.98
C ALA A 119 -0.16 -18.94 -22.14
N GLN A 120 -0.66 -20.14 -21.84
CA GLN A 120 0.09 -21.13 -21.05
C GLN A 120 1.38 -21.59 -21.73
N GLN A 121 1.39 -21.78 -23.05
CA GLN A 121 2.62 -22.04 -23.80
C GLN A 121 3.62 -20.89 -23.60
N ARG A 122 3.17 -19.65 -23.75
CA ARG A 122 4.01 -18.45 -23.61
C ARG A 122 4.57 -18.29 -22.19
N PHE A 123 3.83 -18.72 -21.16
CA PHE A 123 4.30 -18.74 -19.78
C PHE A 123 5.40 -19.79 -19.59
N GLN A 124 5.19 -21.01 -20.10
CA GLN A 124 6.16 -22.11 -20.04
C GLN A 124 7.48 -21.77 -20.73
N ASP A 125 7.41 -21.13 -21.90
CA ASP A 125 8.59 -20.69 -22.66
C ASP A 125 9.49 -19.72 -21.87
N ARG A 126 8.90 -19.02 -20.90
CA ARG A 126 9.58 -18.04 -20.05
C ARG A 126 9.93 -18.62 -18.67
N GLY A 127 9.59 -19.88 -18.40
CA GLY A 127 9.79 -20.52 -17.11
C GLY A 127 8.83 -20.04 -16.02
N PHE A 128 7.75 -19.34 -16.38
CA PHE A 128 6.76 -18.87 -15.40
C PHE A 128 5.78 -19.97 -15.01
N GLN A 129 5.35 -19.93 -13.75
CA GLN A 129 4.31 -20.80 -13.18
C GLN A 129 3.10 -19.94 -12.79
N ILE A 130 2.41 -19.39 -13.80
CA ILE A 130 1.21 -18.57 -13.61
C ILE A 130 0.01 -19.51 -13.48
N PRO A 131 -0.71 -19.53 -12.34
CA PRO A 131 -1.91 -20.35 -12.19
C PRO A 131 -3.02 -19.86 -13.11
N GLN A 132 -3.76 -20.80 -13.70
CA GLN A 132 -4.94 -20.53 -14.52
C GLN A 132 -6.21 -20.88 -13.75
N VAL A 133 -7.23 -20.02 -13.90
CA VAL A 133 -8.58 -20.23 -13.38
C VAL A 133 -9.61 -19.92 -14.47
N LYS A 134 -10.84 -20.47 -14.33
CA LYS A 134 -11.95 -20.23 -15.25
C LYS A 134 -13.04 -19.32 -14.67
N ASP A 135 -13.09 -19.22 -13.34
CA ASP A 135 -14.01 -18.38 -12.60
C ASP A 135 -13.36 -17.96 -11.27
N LEU A 136 -14.08 -17.14 -10.49
CA LEU A 136 -13.58 -16.57 -9.24
C LEU A 136 -13.86 -17.49 -8.03
N THR A 137 -14.37 -18.70 -8.24
CA THR A 137 -14.81 -19.59 -7.16
C THR A 137 -13.62 -20.04 -6.30
N GLY A 138 -13.72 -19.80 -5.00
CA GLY A 138 -12.68 -20.20 -4.03
C GLY A 138 -11.44 -19.30 -4.01
N LEU A 139 -11.37 -18.29 -4.88
CA LEU A 139 -10.28 -17.31 -4.91
C LEU A 139 -10.43 -16.28 -3.78
N ARG A 140 -9.32 -15.92 -3.15
CA ARG A 140 -9.26 -14.94 -2.03
C ARG A 140 -7.89 -14.27 -1.95
N ASP A 141 -7.85 -13.20 -1.15
CA ASP A 141 -6.65 -12.52 -0.71
C ASP A 141 -5.80 -11.94 -1.84
N TYR A 142 -6.43 -11.41 -2.89
CA TYR A 142 -5.75 -10.68 -3.96
C TYR A 142 -5.52 -9.21 -3.56
N ASP A 143 -4.30 -8.72 -3.78
CA ASP A 143 -3.98 -7.30 -3.58
C ASP A 143 -4.59 -6.44 -4.70
N MET A 144 -4.72 -7.02 -5.90
CA MET A 144 -5.23 -6.33 -7.08
C MET A 144 -6.03 -7.28 -7.98
N VAL A 145 -7.14 -6.79 -8.51
CA VAL A 145 -7.81 -7.38 -9.67
C VAL A 145 -7.63 -6.43 -10.84
N VAL A 146 -7.16 -6.93 -11.98
CA VAL A 146 -6.92 -6.15 -13.20
C VAL A 146 -7.90 -6.60 -14.28
N ALA A 147 -8.54 -5.64 -14.94
CA ALA A 147 -9.50 -5.88 -16.02
C ALA A 147 -9.37 -4.80 -17.11
N ILE A 148 -8.69 -5.12 -18.22
CA ILE A 148 -8.47 -4.21 -19.34
C ILE A 148 -9.37 -4.62 -20.49
N ASP A 149 -10.20 -3.70 -20.97
CA ASP A 149 -11.16 -3.93 -22.06
C ASP A 149 -11.99 -5.22 -21.85
N PHE A 150 -12.51 -5.38 -20.63
CA PHE A 150 -13.18 -6.59 -20.17
C PHE A 150 -14.66 -6.36 -19.86
N PHE A 151 -14.99 -5.36 -19.04
CA PHE A 151 -16.37 -5.19 -18.56
C PHE A 151 -17.37 -4.87 -19.67
N GLU A 152 -16.95 -4.21 -20.74
CA GLU A 152 -17.76 -3.99 -21.95
C GLU A 152 -18.22 -5.29 -22.63
N HIS A 153 -17.58 -6.42 -22.37
CA HIS A 153 -17.93 -7.71 -22.93
C HIS A 153 -18.81 -8.57 -22.01
N ILE A 154 -19.17 -8.04 -20.84
CA ILE A 154 -19.97 -8.75 -19.84
C ILE A 154 -21.45 -8.46 -20.07
N HIS A 155 -22.25 -9.51 -20.21
CA HIS A 155 -23.70 -9.35 -20.31
C HIS A 155 -24.25 -8.58 -19.08
N PRO A 156 -25.16 -7.61 -19.25
CA PRO A 156 -25.68 -6.79 -18.14
C PRO A 156 -26.21 -7.58 -16.94
N ASP A 157 -26.82 -8.74 -17.18
CA ASP A 157 -27.35 -9.61 -16.11
C ASP A 157 -26.25 -10.30 -15.28
N ALA A 158 -25.06 -10.48 -15.84
CA ALA A 158 -23.92 -11.09 -15.14
C ALA A 158 -23.13 -10.07 -14.31
N LEU A 159 -23.13 -8.80 -14.72
CA LEU A 159 -22.28 -7.76 -14.13
C LEU A 159 -22.48 -7.56 -12.61
N PRO A 160 -23.70 -7.49 -12.04
CA PRO A 160 -23.88 -7.30 -10.61
C PRO A 160 -23.28 -8.43 -9.77
N LYS A 161 -23.41 -9.68 -10.24
CA LYS A 161 -22.84 -10.85 -9.56
C LYS A 161 -21.31 -10.82 -9.66
N LEU A 162 -20.79 -10.56 -10.85
CA LEU A 162 -19.34 -10.49 -11.09
C LEU A 162 -18.66 -9.43 -10.24
N LEU A 163 -19.24 -8.23 -10.10
CA LEU A 163 -18.66 -7.18 -9.24
C LEU A 163 -18.62 -7.59 -7.76
N LYS A 164 -19.62 -8.34 -7.27
CA LYS A 164 -19.59 -8.91 -5.91
C LYS A 164 -18.51 -9.97 -5.76
N GLU A 165 -18.29 -10.80 -6.77
CA GLU A 165 -17.21 -11.79 -6.77
C GLU A 165 -15.84 -11.12 -6.81
N VAL A 166 -15.65 -10.09 -7.66
CA VAL A 166 -14.42 -9.27 -7.70
C VAL A 166 -14.13 -8.64 -6.33
N SER A 167 -15.13 -8.06 -5.69
CA SER A 167 -14.99 -7.55 -4.33
C SER A 167 -14.64 -8.67 -3.33
N ALA A 168 -15.27 -9.85 -3.43
CA ALA A 168 -15.03 -10.95 -2.51
C ALA A 168 -13.60 -11.52 -2.59
N VAL A 169 -12.99 -11.58 -3.79
CA VAL A 169 -11.63 -12.13 -3.97
C VAL A 169 -10.52 -11.18 -3.50
N LEU A 170 -10.79 -9.87 -3.47
CA LEU A 170 -9.85 -8.85 -3.02
C LEU A 170 -9.61 -8.95 -1.50
N LYS A 171 -8.39 -8.62 -1.05
CA LYS A 171 -8.13 -8.29 0.37
C LYS A 171 -8.91 -7.04 0.75
N ASP A 172 -9.15 -6.85 2.04
CA ASP A 172 -9.46 -5.53 2.57
C ASP A 172 -8.32 -4.59 2.17
N ASP A 173 -8.63 -3.40 1.60
CA ASP A 173 -7.68 -2.47 0.95
C ASP A 173 -7.19 -2.82 -0.47
N GLY A 174 -7.41 -4.06 -0.90
CA GLY A 174 -7.14 -4.48 -2.27
C GLY A 174 -8.01 -3.71 -3.26
N PHE A 175 -7.59 -3.60 -4.52
CA PHE A 175 -8.33 -2.78 -5.49
C PHE A 175 -8.48 -3.40 -6.87
N LEU A 176 -9.60 -3.07 -7.51
CA LEU A 176 -9.89 -3.30 -8.91
C LEU A 176 -9.32 -2.14 -9.75
N TYR A 177 -8.34 -2.46 -10.60
CA TYR A 177 -7.86 -1.60 -11.66
C TYR A 177 -8.56 -2.00 -12.97
N HIS A 178 -9.36 -1.10 -13.55
CA HIS A 178 -10.01 -1.39 -14.83
C HIS A 178 -9.91 -0.23 -15.82
N ARG A 179 -9.88 -0.56 -17.11
CA ARG A 179 -9.91 0.39 -18.23
C ARG A 179 -10.91 -0.15 -19.27
N SER A 180 -12.15 0.33 -19.19
CA SER A 180 -13.26 -0.14 -20.02
C SER A 180 -13.81 0.96 -20.92
N THR A 181 -14.32 0.55 -22.06
CA THR A 181 -14.77 1.42 -23.15
C THR A 181 -16.25 1.21 -23.47
N PHE A 182 -17.13 1.76 -22.63
CA PHE A 182 -18.58 1.50 -22.67
C PHE A 182 -19.38 2.17 -23.81
N GLY A 183 -18.78 3.04 -24.64
CA GLY A 183 -19.52 3.91 -25.57
C GLY A 183 -19.21 3.75 -27.06
N GLN A 184 -18.62 2.63 -27.49
CA GLN A 184 -18.13 2.45 -28.86
C GLN A 184 -18.94 1.42 -29.68
N GLN A 185 -20.24 1.28 -29.41
CA GLN A 185 -21.10 0.26 -30.04
C GLN A 185 -21.16 0.32 -31.57
N ASP A 186 -21.04 1.51 -32.16
CA ASP A 186 -21.06 1.68 -33.61
C ASP A 186 -19.87 0.98 -34.30
N THR A 187 -18.73 0.89 -33.62
CA THR A 187 -17.52 0.21 -34.12
C THR A 187 -17.42 -1.21 -33.55
N PHE A 188 -17.84 -1.39 -32.30
CA PHE A 188 -17.73 -2.62 -31.53
C PHE A 188 -19.12 -3.04 -31.04
N PRO A 189 -19.93 -3.68 -31.89
CA PRO A 189 -21.33 -4.02 -31.56
C PRO A 189 -21.45 -5.00 -30.40
N MET A 190 -20.35 -5.70 -30.06
CA MET A 190 -20.24 -6.58 -28.90
C MET A 190 -20.02 -5.86 -27.56
N HIS A 191 -19.92 -4.52 -27.54
CA HIS A 191 -19.77 -3.76 -26.30
C HIS A 191 -21.12 -3.44 -25.65
N PHE A 192 -21.29 -3.81 -24.39
CA PHE A 192 -22.38 -3.33 -23.54
C PHE A 192 -22.03 -1.98 -22.90
N ASP A 193 -22.98 -1.04 -22.95
CA ASP A 193 -22.84 0.24 -22.25
C ASP A 193 -23.24 0.08 -20.77
N HIS A 194 -22.22 -0.07 -19.91
CA HIS A 194 -22.40 -0.08 -18.47
C HIS A 194 -22.22 1.28 -17.79
N SER A 195 -21.89 2.34 -18.54
CA SER A 195 -21.46 3.64 -17.97
C SER A 195 -22.45 4.24 -16.98
N LYS A 196 -23.75 4.05 -17.23
CA LYS A 196 -24.84 4.58 -16.39
C LYS A 196 -24.93 3.92 -15.02
N TYR A 197 -24.56 2.65 -14.89
CA TYR A 197 -24.83 1.85 -13.68
C TYR A 197 -23.59 1.18 -13.07
N PHE A 198 -22.48 1.08 -13.78
CA PHE A 198 -21.25 0.46 -13.30
C PHE A 198 -20.84 1.01 -11.93
N ASN A 199 -20.78 2.34 -11.79
CA ASN A 199 -20.37 2.98 -10.54
C ASN A 199 -21.31 2.67 -9.38
N LYS A 200 -22.61 2.52 -9.64
CA LYS A 200 -23.58 2.15 -8.61
C LYS A 200 -23.39 0.69 -8.20
N LEU A 201 -23.30 -0.21 -9.17
CA LEU A 201 -23.12 -1.64 -8.91
C LEU A 201 -21.80 -1.95 -8.20
N ALA A 202 -20.71 -1.26 -8.55
CA ALA A 202 -19.43 -1.41 -7.87
C ALA A 202 -19.52 -0.96 -6.40
N LYS A 203 -20.23 0.14 -6.11
CA LYS A 203 -20.53 0.56 -4.73
C LYS A 203 -21.40 -0.46 -3.99
N ASP A 204 -22.45 -0.97 -4.64
CA ASP A 204 -23.34 -1.99 -4.08
C ASP A 204 -22.59 -3.32 -3.81
N ALA A 205 -21.46 -3.54 -4.50
CA ALA A 205 -20.55 -4.66 -4.27
C ALA A 205 -19.50 -4.39 -3.16
N GLY A 206 -19.52 -3.22 -2.51
CA GLY A 206 -18.57 -2.87 -1.45
C GLY A 206 -17.24 -2.29 -1.95
N LEU A 207 -17.24 -1.69 -3.14
CA LEU A 207 -16.08 -1.00 -3.69
C LEU A 207 -16.24 0.52 -3.62
N THR A 208 -15.13 1.23 -3.36
CA THR A 208 -15.09 2.69 -3.32
C THR A 208 -14.19 3.24 -4.42
N LEU A 209 -14.72 4.18 -5.22
CA LEU A 209 -13.99 4.84 -6.31
C LEU A 209 -12.96 5.84 -5.76
N ARG A 210 -11.70 5.70 -6.18
CA ARG A 210 -10.61 6.66 -5.93
C ARG A 210 -10.56 7.73 -7.02
N GLU A 211 -9.91 8.85 -6.71
CA GLU A 211 -9.67 9.96 -7.65
C GLU A 211 -8.91 9.51 -8.92
N GLY A 212 -8.06 8.48 -8.82
CA GLY A 212 -7.34 7.88 -9.95
C GLY A 212 -8.15 6.91 -10.83
N GLY A 213 -9.45 6.73 -10.57
CA GLY A 213 -10.35 5.88 -11.37
C GLY A 213 -10.42 4.41 -10.95
N ASP A 214 -9.63 4.00 -9.95
CA ASP A 214 -9.62 2.61 -9.46
C ASP A 214 -10.60 2.42 -8.30
N TRP A 215 -11.02 1.17 -8.09
CA TRP A 215 -12.03 0.78 -7.11
C TRP A 215 -11.42 -0.04 -5.98
N VAL A 216 -11.35 0.51 -4.77
CA VAL A 216 -10.81 -0.20 -3.61
C VAL A 216 -11.91 -1.00 -2.94
N LYS A 217 -11.65 -2.27 -2.61
CA LYS A 217 -12.46 -3.03 -1.66
C LYS A 217 -12.28 -2.36 -0.31
N SER A 218 -13.32 -1.63 0.08
CA SER A 218 -13.45 -1.24 1.46
C SER A 218 -13.75 -2.50 2.25
N GLY A 219 -12.72 -3.15 2.81
CA GLY A 219 -12.92 -3.79 4.10
C GLY A 219 -13.04 -2.65 5.08
N GLU A 220 -14.25 -2.09 5.22
CA GLU A 220 -14.52 -0.80 5.87
C GLU A 220 -13.26 0.00 6.18
N SER A 221 -12.56 0.53 5.17
CA SER A 221 -11.46 1.43 5.51
C SER A 221 -12.10 2.69 6.03
N ASN A 222 -12.31 2.75 7.35
CA ASN A 222 -13.09 3.82 7.94
C ASN A 222 -12.36 5.16 7.78
N GLY A 223 -11.09 5.14 7.35
CA GLY A 223 -10.24 6.28 7.06
C GLY A 223 -9.14 6.43 8.10
N VAL A 224 -8.69 7.67 8.31
CA VAL A 224 -7.72 8.03 9.35
C VAL A 224 -8.40 8.89 10.41
N GLN A 225 -8.21 8.58 11.68
CA GLN A 225 -8.46 9.47 12.80
C GLN A 225 -7.19 10.28 13.03
N ILE A 226 -7.27 11.61 12.99
CA ILE A 226 -6.19 12.47 13.45
C ILE A 226 -6.48 12.79 14.90
N GLY A 227 -5.55 12.43 15.79
CA GLY A 227 -5.62 12.67 17.22
C GLY A 227 -4.66 13.76 17.64
N ILE A 228 -5.18 14.88 18.15
CA ILE A 228 -4.36 15.99 18.66
C ILE A 228 -4.53 16.09 20.17
N PRO A 229 -3.57 15.59 20.98
CA PRO A 229 -3.51 15.95 22.37
C PRO A 229 -2.98 17.39 22.50
N VAL A 230 -3.62 18.20 23.33
CA VAL A 230 -3.27 19.61 23.51
C VAL A 230 -3.01 19.89 24.98
N VAL A 231 -1.78 20.33 25.28
CA VAL A 231 -1.38 20.82 26.60
C VAL A 231 -1.17 22.33 26.49
N GLY A 232 -2.01 23.12 27.19
CA GLY A 232 -1.93 24.57 27.13
C GLY A 232 -2.54 25.18 25.86
N ASP A 233 -1.96 26.28 25.39
CA ASP A 233 -2.50 27.01 24.24
C ASP A 233 -2.09 26.38 22.91
N LEU A 234 -3.04 26.35 21.98
CA LEU A 234 -2.81 25.85 20.63
C LEU A 234 -2.13 26.94 19.79
N LYS A 235 -0.95 26.66 19.27
CA LYS A 235 -0.23 27.59 18.38
C LYS A 235 -0.91 27.62 16.99
N ASP A 236 -0.80 28.74 16.28
CA ASP A 236 -1.40 28.86 14.93
C ASP A 236 -0.70 27.95 13.91
N THR A 237 0.56 27.59 14.15
CA THR A 237 1.40 26.74 13.30
C THR A 237 0.86 25.33 13.11
N ILE A 238 0.33 24.70 14.18
CA ILE A 238 -0.31 23.38 14.06
C ILE A 238 -1.61 23.48 13.28
N PHE A 239 -2.34 24.59 13.37
CA PHE A 239 -3.53 24.83 12.54
C PHE A 239 -3.17 24.91 11.05
N TYR A 240 -2.14 25.68 10.68
CA TYR A 240 -1.68 25.73 9.29
C TYR A 240 -1.10 24.39 8.81
N SER A 241 -0.38 23.66 9.67
CA SER A 241 0.11 22.32 9.36
C SER A 241 -1.03 21.35 9.09
N PHE A 242 -2.08 21.36 9.92
CA PHE A 242 -3.26 20.53 9.72
C PHE A 242 -3.99 20.87 8.42
N LEU A 243 -4.13 22.16 8.09
CA LEU A 243 -4.76 22.58 6.83
C LEU A 243 -3.97 22.11 5.61
N GLY A 244 -2.64 22.28 5.63
CA GLY A 244 -1.74 21.91 4.54
C GLY A 244 -1.55 20.40 4.37
N LEU A 245 -1.79 19.60 5.41
CA LEU A 245 -1.67 18.15 5.37
C LEU A 245 -2.61 17.54 4.32
N LYS A 246 -2.09 16.75 3.38
CA LYS A 246 -2.90 15.93 2.47
C LYS A 246 -3.52 14.80 3.28
N LYS A 247 -4.85 14.75 3.28
CA LYS A 247 -5.64 13.83 4.12
C LYS A 247 -6.49 12.93 3.22
N PRO A 248 -6.54 11.62 3.49
CA PRO A 248 -7.43 10.72 2.75
C PRO A 248 -8.91 11.05 3.01
N LEU A 249 -9.79 10.65 2.09
CA LEU A 249 -11.24 10.75 2.28
C LEU A 249 -11.66 9.97 3.54
N GLY A 250 -12.66 10.49 4.26
CA GLY A 250 -13.12 9.92 5.52
C GLY A 250 -12.30 10.31 6.76
N THR A 251 -11.26 11.14 6.61
CA THR A 251 -10.47 11.61 7.76
C THR A 251 -11.36 12.29 8.81
N LYS A 252 -11.22 11.88 10.07
CA LYS A 252 -11.91 12.48 11.22
C LYS A 252 -10.88 13.07 12.18
N LEU A 253 -11.21 14.20 12.81
CA LEU A 253 -10.35 14.85 13.79
C LEU A 253 -10.92 14.65 15.20
N THR A 254 -10.08 14.19 16.12
CA THR A 254 -10.34 14.24 17.57
C THR A 254 -9.27 15.11 18.21
N LYS A 255 -9.71 16.03 19.09
CA LYS A 255 -8.82 16.84 19.92
C LYS A 255 -9.22 16.70 21.38
N ILE A 256 -8.26 16.42 22.25
CA ILE A 256 -8.45 16.38 23.70
C ILE A 256 -7.50 17.40 24.33
N LYS A 257 -8.01 18.25 25.22
CA LYS A 257 -7.30 19.39 25.79
C LYS A 257 -7.33 19.34 27.32
N ASP A 258 -6.29 19.89 27.95
CA ASP A 258 -6.23 20.26 29.38
C ASP A 258 -6.32 19.06 30.35
N ILE A 259 -5.79 17.90 29.95
CA ILE A 259 -5.53 16.75 30.82
C ILE A 259 -4.11 16.21 30.58
N ASP A 260 -3.66 15.31 31.45
CA ASP A 260 -2.36 14.63 31.30
C ASP A 260 -2.21 14.00 29.91
N ILE A 261 -1.00 14.05 29.33
CA ILE A 261 -0.76 13.64 27.95
C ILE A 261 -1.13 12.17 27.70
N GLY A 262 -0.82 11.28 28.64
CA GLY A 262 -1.18 9.86 28.53
C GLY A 262 -2.70 9.66 28.60
N LEU A 263 -3.39 10.39 29.48
CA LEU A 263 -4.85 10.39 29.55
C LEU A 263 -5.48 10.93 28.25
N ALA A 264 -4.93 12.02 27.69
CA ALA A 264 -5.39 12.59 26.42
C ALA A 264 -5.26 11.59 25.27
N ARG A 265 -4.10 10.92 25.16
CA ARG A 265 -3.89 9.87 24.16
C ARG A 265 -4.89 8.72 24.33
N ASN A 266 -5.14 8.26 25.55
CA ASN A 266 -6.14 7.21 25.80
C ASN A 266 -7.56 7.64 25.41
N GLU A 267 -7.99 8.85 25.76
CA GLU A 267 -9.31 9.37 25.35
C GLU A 267 -9.45 9.50 23.83
N ILE A 268 -8.38 9.93 23.15
CA ILE A 268 -8.32 9.94 21.68
C ILE A 268 -8.55 8.53 21.13
N VAL A 269 -7.85 7.52 21.67
CA VAL A 269 -8.01 6.13 21.24
C VAL A 269 -9.43 5.60 21.54
N ARG A 270 -10.01 5.90 22.71
CA ARG A 270 -11.40 5.51 23.04
C ARG A 270 -12.43 6.09 22.06
N SER A 271 -12.15 7.27 21.52
CA SER A 271 -13.01 7.95 20.54
C SER A 271 -12.79 7.51 19.08
N MET A 272 -11.85 6.59 18.83
CA MET A 272 -11.42 6.22 17.49
C MET A 272 -12.54 5.46 16.73
N GLU A 273 -12.94 6.04 15.60
CA GLU A 273 -13.94 5.44 14.69
C GLU A 273 -13.32 4.97 13.37
N ARG A 274 -12.01 5.20 13.20
CA ARG A 274 -11.26 5.01 11.95
C ARG A 274 -10.29 3.84 12.07
N ASP A 275 -9.70 3.39 10.98
CA ASP A 275 -8.82 2.22 11.00
C ASP A 275 -7.39 2.59 11.34
N TRP A 276 -7.01 3.81 11.03
CA TRP A 276 -5.72 4.35 11.35
C TRP A 276 -5.88 5.48 12.34
N LEU A 277 -4.98 5.57 13.31
CA LEU A 277 -4.83 6.71 14.19
C LEU A 277 -3.50 7.38 13.88
N PHE A 278 -3.55 8.63 13.47
CA PHE A 278 -2.39 9.49 13.33
C PHE A 278 -2.34 10.47 14.50
N PHE A 279 -1.43 10.24 15.45
CA PHE A 279 -1.13 11.22 16.48
C PHE A 279 -0.32 12.36 15.89
N MET A 280 -0.81 13.56 16.19
CA MET A 280 -0.28 14.83 15.71
C MET A 280 -0.18 15.75 16.93
N ASP A 281 0.97 15.74 17.62
CA ASP A 281 1.13 16.54 18.83
C ASP A 281 1.07 18.03 18.49
N SER A 282 0.50 18.82 19.41
CA SER A 282 0.17 20.23 19.15
C SER A 282 1.37 21.16 18.99
N ASP A 283 2.57 20.70 19.33
CA ASP A 283 3.84 21.41 19.22
C ASP A 283 4.69 20.93 18.04
N GLN A 284 4.15 20.07 17.16
CA GLN A 284 4.85 19.61 15.96
C GLN A 284 4.31 20.31 14.70
N THR A 285 5.14 20.37 13.66
CA THR A 285 4.79 20.86 12.34
C THR A 285 5.07 19.79 11.28
N PHE A 286 4.20 19.68 10.28
CA PHE A 286 4.13 18.54 9.37
C PHE A 286 4.20 18.98 7.92
N HIS A 287 4.94 18.23 7.11
CA HIS A 287 4.95 18.44 5.67
C HIS A 287 3.60 18.01 5.08
N PRO A 288 3.09 18.65 4.00
CA PRO A 288 1.83 18.26 3.37
C PRO A 288 1.72 16.76 3.06
N ASP A 289 2.82 16.10 2.71
CA ASP A 289 2.87 14.68 2.37
C ASP A 289 3.15 13.74 3.56
N THR A 290 3.24 14.23 4.79
CA THR A 290 3.60 13.40 5.95
C THR A 290 2.64 12.21 6.14
N LEU A 291 1.34 12.46 6.19
CA LEU A 291 0.36 11.40 6.46
C LEU A 291 0.27 10.39 5.30
N THR A 292 0.20 10.89 4.06
CA THR A 292 0.17 10.04 2.87
C THR A 292 1.44 9.20 2.75
N ARG A 293 2.61 9.76 3.09
CA ARG A 293 3.89 9.04 3.16
C ARG A 293 3.85 7.91 4.19
N LEU A 294 3.46 8.20 5.44
CA LEU A 294 3.39 7.16 6.47
C LEU A 294 2.39 6.05 6.14
N MET A 295 1.22 6.39 5.61
CA MET A 295 0.22 5.41 5.19
C MET A 295 0.70 4.52 4.05
N SER A 296 1.51 5.05 3.12
CA SER A 296 2.00 4.30 1.96
C SER A 296 2.85 3.08 2.33
N TRP A 297 3.39 3.03 3.56
CA TRP A 297 4.14 1.88 4.02
C TRP A 297 3.30 0.66 4.36
N ASP A 298 2.01 0.84 4.66
CA ASP A 298 1.13 -0.23 5.15
C ASP A 298 1.78 -1.02 6.30
N LEU A 299 2.23 -0.28 7.33
CA LEU A 299 2.88 -0.84 8.51
C LEU A 299 1.99 -0.70 9.74
N PRO A 300 1.92 -1.70 10.64
CA PRO A 300 1.10 -1.62 11.84
C PRO A 300 1.38 -0.38 12.71
N VAL A 301 2.65 0.01 12.83
CA VAL A 301 3.11 1.20 13.55
C VAL A 301 4.28 1.83 12.80
N VAL A 302 4.16 3.10 12.44
CA VAL A 302 5.26 3.87 11.83
C VAL A 302 5.25 5.33 12.29
N SER A 303 6.42 5.86 12.63
CA SER A 303 6.61 7.24 13.08
C SER A 303 7.40 8.07 12.07
N GLY A 304 7.08 9.36 11.96
CA GLY A 304 8.02 10.35 11.46
C GLY A 304 9.08 10.70 12.52
N VAL A 305 10.11 11.42 12.11
CA VAL A 305 11.22 11.84 12.98
C VAL A 305 11.09 13.32 13.36
N TYR A 306 11.20 13.56 14.65
CA TYR A 306 11.33 14.89 15.27
C TYR A 306 12.37 14.81 16.38
N PHE A 307 12.79 15.98 16.85
CA PHE A 307 14.01 16.12 17.65
C PHE A 307 13.69 16.71 19.02
N LYS A 308 14.41 16.23 20.03
CA LYS A 308 14.25 16.66 21.43
C LYS A 308 14.45 18.16 21.58
N SER A 309 13.64 18.77 22.45
CA SER A 309 13.78 20.15 22.91
C SER A 309 13.31 20.26 24.37
N PRO A 310 13.96 21.06 25.23
CA PRO A 310 15.21 21.78 25.03
C PRO A 310 16.45 20.87 25.13
N GLY A 311 17.61 21.40 24.73
CA GLY A 311 18.91 20.72 24.82
C GLY A 311 19.41 20.17 23.48
N GLU A 312 20.16 19.07 23.53
CA GLU A 312 20.66 18.41 22.32
C GLU A 312 19.48 17.88 21.47
N PRO A 313 19.46 18.14 20.15
CA PRO A 313 18.36 17.80 19.24
C PRO A 313 18.35 16.31 18.89
N ILE A 314 18.27 15.44 19.90
CA ILE A 314 18.31 13.99 19.75
C ILE A 314 17.02 13.53 19.03
N PRO A 315 17.11 12.71 17.96
CA PRO A 315 15.91 12.22 17.27
C PRO A 315 15.15 11.22 18.14
N HIS A 316 13.82 11.32 18.12
CA HIS A 316 12.90 10.44 18.83
C HIS A 316 12.73 9.07 18.14
N VAL A 317 13.85 8.37 17.94
CA VAL A 317 13.94 7.01 17.41
C VAL A 317 14.88 6.24 18.32
N TYR A 318 14.41 5.19 18.98
CA TYR A 318 15.17 4.55 20.06
C TYR A 318 15.27 3.04 19.92
N LYS A 319 16.37 2.51 20.46
CA LYS A 319 16.59 1.08 20.70
C LYS A 319 16.60 0.83 22.21
N TYR A 320 16.01 -0.28 22.63
CA TYR A 320 15.97 -0.69 24.02
C TYR A 320 17.24 -1.49 24.37
N VAL A 321 17.88 -1.14 25.48
CA VAL A 321 19.13 -1.76 25.95
C VAL A 321 19.01 -2.06 27.45
N TYR A 322 19.61 -3.17 27.87
CA TYR A 322 19.68 -3.59 29.27
C TYR A 322 21.10 -3.38 29.82
N GLN A 323 21.23 -2.74 30.98
CA GLN A 323 22.49 -2.67 31.73
C GLN A 323 22.28 -3.18 33.16
N LYS A 324 23.34 -3.63 33.85
CA LYS A 324 23.31 -4.12 35.24
C LYS A 324 22.59 -3.19 36.24
N GLU A 325 22.42 -1.91 35.92
CA GLU A 325 21.78 -0.90 36.77
C GLU A 325 20.42 -0.40 36.25
N GLY A 326 19.85 -0.98 35.19
CA GLY A 326 18.49 -0.68 34.76
C GLY A 326 18.21 -0.80 33.26
N HIS A 327 17.02 -0.37 32.88
CA HIS A 327 16.54 -0.30 31.50
C HIS A 327 16.87 1.07 30.90
N LEU A 328 17.46 1.12 29.70
CA LEU A 328 17.73 2.37 29.01
C LEU A 328 17.24 2.33 27.55
N TYR A 329 16.73 3.46 27.07
CA TYR A 329 16.51 3.69 25.65
C TYR A 329 17.63 4.54 25.09
N ILE A 330 18.25 4.09 24.01
CA ILE A 330 19.34 4.80 23.33
C ILE A 330 18.83 5.25 21.97
N SER A 331 19.06 6.52 21.63
CA SER A 331 18.64 7.05 20.34
C SER A 331 19.44 6.42 19.21
N LYS A 332 18.76 6.10 18.11
CA LYS A 332 19.35 5.67 16.83
C LYS A 332 19.82 6.87 16.01
N ALA A 333 20.48 7.81 16.71
CA ALA A 333 20.89 9.09 16.15
C ALA A 333 21.90 8.90 15.01
N LYS A 334 22.80 7.91 15.12
CA LYS A 334 23.77 7.58 14.08
C LYS A 334 23.07 7.19 12.77
N GLU A 335 22.09 6.31 12.83
CA GLU A 335 21.34 5.85 11.65
C GLU A 335 20.58 7.01 10.99
N VAL A 336 19.95 7.88 11.81
CA VAL A 336 19.29 9.09 11.30
C VAL A 336 20.31 10.04 10.67
N ALA A 337 21.46 10.30 11.30
CA ALA A 337 22.51 11.17 10.76
C ALA A 337 23.08 10.64 9.44
N GLN A 338 23.39 9.34 9.36
CA GLN A 338 23.86 8.68 8.14
C GLN A 338 22.82 8.76 7.01
N TYR A 339 21.54 8.58 7.34
CA TYR A 339 20.45 8.75 6.37
C TYR A 339 20.41 10.19 5.82
N LEU A 340 20.34 11.19 6.71
CA LEU A 340 20.21 12.60 6.34
C LEU A 340 21.43 13.16 5.61
N ALA A 341 22.64 12.66 5.91
CA ALA A 341 23.86 13.05 5.21
C ALA A 341 23.79 12.82 3.70
N ARG A 342 23.04 11.80 3.26
CA ARG A 342 22.82 11.49 1.82
C ARG A 342 21.96 12.53 1.11
N TYR A 343 21.14 13.29 1.85
CA TYR A 343 20.15 14.24 1.32
C TYR A 343 20.39 15.68 1.80
N LYS A 344 21.59 15.98 2.27
CA LYS A 344 21.91 17.28 2.90
C LYS A 344 21.56 18.50 2.06
N ASP A 345 21.72 18.39 0.73
CA ASP A 345 21.48 19.49 -0.19
C ASP A 345 19.98 19.71 -0.44
N GLU A 346 19.18 18.65 -0.45
CA GLU A 346 17.72 18.69 -0.60
C GLU A 346 17.02 19.26 0.66
N LEU A 347 17.66 19.13 1.83
CA LEU A 347 17.10 19.51 3.13
C LEU A 347 17.39 20.95 3.59
N LYS A 348 18.19 21.72 2.85
CA LYS A 348 18.72 23.03 3.29
C LYS A 348 17.65 24.02 3.76
N ASP A 349 16.54 24.11 3.01
CA ASP A 349 15.49 25.11 3.23
C ASP A 349 14.10 24.51 3.52
N ALA A 350 13.97 23.18 3.51
CA ALA A 350 12.70 22.51 3.74
C ALA A 350 12.52 22.21 5.23
N ILE A 351 11.64 22.93 5.93
CA ILE A 351 11.22 22.62 7.31
C ILE A 351 9.71 22.89 7.42
N PRO A 352 8.87 21.91 7.77
CA PRO A 352 9.13 20.46 7.81
C PRO A 352 9.42 19.88 6.42
N ALA A 353 9.88 18.63 6.35
CA ALA A 353 10.32 18.02 5.09
C ALA A 353 9.89 16.56 4.92
N THR A 354 9.73 16.15 3.66
CA THR A 354 9.73 14.74 3.25
C THR A 354 10.76 14.50 2.17
N ILE A 355 11.49 13.38 2.24
CA ILE A 355 12.53 13.02 1.26
C ILE A 355 12.00 11.97 0.28
N LEU A 356 12.27 12.20 -1.01
CA LEU A 356 11.93 11.29 -2.11
C LEU A 356 13.18 10.96 -2.95
N PRO A 357 13.28 9.76 -3.54
CA PRO A 357 12.29 8.68 -3.50
C PRO A 357 12.23 7.96 -2.14
N ALA A 358 11.04 7.46 -1.79
CA ALA A 358 10.83 6.57 -0.66
C ALA A 358 11.44 5.19 -0.95
N ARG A 359 12.17 4.61 0.00
CA ARG A 359 12.73 3.27 -0.13
C ARG A 359 12.48 2.48 1.15
N ARG A 360 11.96 1.26 1.03
CA ARG A 360 11.55 0.46 2.19
C ARG A 360 12.76 0.02 3.02
N GLU A 361 13.90 -0.17 2.37
CA GLU A 361 15.19 -0.46 2.98
C GLU A 361 15.76 0.67 3.84
N ASP A 362 15.24 1.90 3.69
CA ASP A 362 15.66 3.05 4.50
C ASP A 362 14.86 3.19 5.81
N LEU A 363 13.80 2.39 6.01
CA LEU A 363 13.04 2.38 7.26
C LEU A 363 13.88 1.86 8.43
N ILE A 364 13.81 2.56 9.55
CA ILE A 364 14.55 2.18 10.76
C ILE A 364 13.62 1.37 11.67
N GLU A 365 13.85 0.06 11.77
CA GLU A 365 13.24 -0.75 12.82
C GLU A 365 13.77 -0.30 14.19
N CYS A 366 12.88 -0.06 15.14
CA CYS A 366 13.19 0.52 16.45
C CYS A 366 12.32 -0.09 17.57
N ASP A 367 12.72 0.16 18.82
CA ASP A 367 12.04 -0.34 20.01
C ASP A 367 11.23 0.74 20.73
N GLY A 368 11.41 2.01 20.36
CA GLY A 368 10.73 3.14 20.95
C GLY A 368 10.67 4.34 20.01
N VAL A 369 9.51 4.97 19.97
CA VAL A 369 9.21 6.25 19.30
C VAL A 369 8.27 7.03 20.21
N GLY A 370 8.21 8.35 20.06
CA GLY A 370 7.21 9.16 20.79
C GLY A 370 5.94 9.40 19.96
N GLY A 371 4.89 9.92 20.59
CA GLY A 371 3.59 10.17 19.98
C GLY A 371 3.48 11.40 19.04
N GLY A 372 4.55 12.19 18.87
CA GLY A 372 4.51 13.45 18.12
C GLY A 372 4.12 13.37 16.64
N CYS A 373 4.47 12.27 15.96
CA CYS A 373 4.17 12.02 14.54
C CYS A 373 4.03 10.52 14.33
N LEU A 374 2.98 9.92 14.87
CA LEU A 374 2.87 8.46 15.01
C LEU A 374 1.60 7.94 14.33
N LEU A 375 1.76 7.06 13.34
CA LEU A 375 0.68 6.36 12.67
C LEU A 375 0.54 4.94 13.20
N ILE A 376 -0.66 4.57 13.62
CA ILE A 376 -0.99 3.29 14.26
C ILE A 376 -2.21 2.68 13.59
N HIS A 377 -2.14 1.41 13.19
CA HIS A 377 -3.30 0.66 12.72
C HIS A 377 -4.15 0.17 13.91
N ARG A 378 -5.48 0.22 13.79
CA ARG A 378 -6.47 -0.17 14.81
C ARG A 378 -6.18 -1.52 15.44
N ARG A 379 -5.86 -2.53 14.61
CA ARG A 379 -5.46 -3.88 15.05
C ARG A 379 -4.40 -3.91 16.15
N VAL A 380 -3.48 -2.94 16.17
CA VAL A 380 -2.44 -2.83 17.20
C VAL A 380 -3.06 -2.40 18.53
N LEU A 381 -3.93 -1.38 18.48
CA LEU A 381 -4.64 -0.86 19.65
C LEU A 381 -5.58 -1.90 20.24
N GLU A 382 -6.29 -2.66 19.39
CA GLU A 382 -7.14 -3.79 19.81
C GLU A 382 -6.34 -4.92 20.46
N ALA A 383 -5.14 -5.21 19.94
CA ALA A 383 -4.29 -6.28 20.46
C ALA A 383 -3.67 -5.95 21.82
N ILE A 384 -3.30 -4.69 22.08
CA ILE A 384 -2.67 -4.31 23.35
C ILE A 384 -3.65 -3.90 24.46
N GLY A 385 -4.86 -3.44 24.10
CA GLY A 385 -5.95 -3.12 25.03
C GLY A 385 -5.79 -1.81 25.82
N ASP A 386 -6.92 -1.35 26.39
CA ASP A 386 -7.01 -0.18 27.28
C ASP A 386 -6.45 -0.50 28.68
N PRO A 387 -5.62 0.37 29.30
CA PRO A 387 -5.08 1.62 28.78
C PRO A 387 -3.86 1.43 27.87
N TRP A 388 -3.84 2.15 26.75
CA TRP A 388 -2.78 2.07 25.73
C TRP A 388 -1.51 2.81 26.17
N PHE A 389 -1.67 4.00 26.76
CA PHE A 389 -0.58 4.89 27.18
C PHE A 389 -0.61 5.08 28.71
N VAL A 390 0.44 4.67 29.43
CA VAL A 390 0.50 4.77 30.89
C VAL A 390 1.84 5.33 31.35
N CYS A 391 1.82 6.46 32.05
CA CYS A 391 2.96 6.93 32.83
C CYS A 391 3.05 6.09 34.12
N LYS A 392 4.07 5.24 34.25
CA LYS A 392 4.27 4.46 35.48
C LYS A 392 5.07 5.26 36.50
N GLU A 393 4.45 5.57 37.64
CA GLU A 393 5.14 6.23 38.76
C GLU A 393 6.37 5.42 39.21
N GLY A 394 7.51 6.09 39.38
CA GLY A 394 8.75 5.48 39.87
C GLY A 394 9.63 4.80 38.80
N LEU A 395 9.15 4.64 37.57
CA LEU A 395 9.98 4.29 36.41
C LEU A 395 10.25 5.57 35.61
N HIS A 396 11.51 5.84 35.24
CA HIS A 396 11.88 6.94 34.36
C HIS A 396 11.44 6.66 32.90
N MET A 397 10.21 6.20 32.68
CA MET A 397 9.66 5.82 31.39
C MET A 397 8.35 6.56 31.13
N GLY A 398 8.34 7.38 30.08
CA GLY A 398 7.13 8.07 29.60
C GLY A 398 6.09 7.12 29.01
N GLU A 399 4.88 7.62 28.81
CA GLU A 399 3.71 6.90 28.30
C GLU A 399 3.96 6.29 26.92
N ASP A 400 4.72 6.98 26.08
CA ASP A 400 5.05 6.54 24.73
C ASP A 400 5.89 5.24 24.74
N PHE A 401 6.82 5.12 25.70
CA PHE A 401 7.65 3.93 25.82
C PHE A 401 6.88 2.76 26.42
N ASP A 402 5.93 3.00 27.34
CA ASP A 402 5.01 1.96 27.81
C ASP A 402 4.15 1.42 26.65
N PHE A 403 3.61 2.29 25.81
CA PHE A 403 2.92 1.91 24.57
C PHE A 403 3.81 1.05 23.67
N CYS A 404 5.04 1.50 23.37
CA CYS A 404 5.97 0.75 22.52
C CYS A 404 6.26 -0.66 23.07
N ARG A 405 6.46 -0.80 24.39
CA ARG A 405 6.66 -2.12 25.03
C ARG A 405 5.46 -3.04 24.90
N LYS A 406 4.23 -2.51 25.01
CA LYS A 406 3.00 -3.29 24.81
C LYS A 406 2.88 -3.76 23.36
N VAL A 407 3.13 -2.87 22.39
CA VAL A 407 3.13 -3.19 20.96
C VAL A 407 4.10 -4.33 20.64
N GLN A 408 5.33 -4.25 21.16
CA GLN A 408 6.34 -5.30 21.00
C GLN A 408 5.93 -6.62 21.67
N SER A 409 5.34 -6.54 22.87
CA SER A 409 4.87 -7.73 23.60
C SER A 409 3.72 -8.44 22.87
N ALA A 410 2.91 -7.70 22.12
CA ALA A 410 1.88 -8.24 21.22
C ALA A 410 2.45 -8.76 19.88
N GLY A 411 3.77 -8.69 19.66
CA GLY A 411 4.45 -9.25 18.50
C GLY A 411 4.53 -8.32 17.28
N PHE A 412 4.16 -7.05 17.42
CA PHE A 412 4.28 -6.08 16.35
C PHE A 412 5.66 -5.41 16.33
N LYS A 413 6.11 -5.06 15.14
CA LYS A 413 7.32 -4.26 14.92
C LYS A 413 6.97 -2.77 14.83
N ILE A 414 7.91 -1.93 15.24
CA ILE A 414 7.80 -0.47 15.18
C ILE A 414 8.87 0.05 14.23
N TYR A 415 8.47 0.96 13.35
CA TYR A 415 9.36 1.57 12.36
C TYR A 415 9.36 3.09 12.50
N ALA A 416 10.49 3.71 12.18
CA ALA A 416 10.59 5.14 11.92
C ALA A 416 10.97 5.37 10.46
N ASP A 417 10.31 6.32 9.79
CA ASP A 417 10.68 6.80 8.46
C ASP A 417 11.59 8.03 8.60
N PRO A 418 12.92 7.88 8.43
CA PRO A 418 13.85 9.01 8.55
C PRO A 418 13.69 10.03 7.42
N GLY A 419 12.90 9.70 6.39
CA GLY A 419 12.50 10.59 5.30
C GLY A 419 11.26 11.44 5.62
N VAL A 420 10.65 11.32 6.81
CA VAL A 420 9.56 12.20 7.27
C VAL A 420 10.06 13.02 8.45
N LEU A 421 10.29 14.31 8.24
CA LEU A 421 10.95 15.20 9.22
C LEU A 421 9.99 16.30 9.66
N CYS A 422 9.64 16.29 10.93
CA CYS A 422 8.79 17.30 11.56
C CYS A 422 9.63 18.42 12.19
N GLY A 423 9.05 19.62 12.28
CA GLY A 423 9.57 20.67 13.15
C GLY A 423 8.93 20.58 14.54
N HIS A 424 9.68 20.84 15.58
CA HIS A 424 9.24 20.80 16.98
C HIS A 424 9.29 22.22 17.56
N GLU A 425 8.11 22.81 17.75
CA GLU A 425 7.94 24.20 18.15
C GLU A 425 7.74 24.33 19.66
N GLN A 426 8.81 24.68 20.37
CA GLN A 426 8.78 25.02 21.78
C GLN A 426 8.89 26.55 21.94
N ARG A 427 9.89 27.04 22.68
CA ARG A 427 10.28 28.46 22.66
C ARG A 427 10.84 28.86 21.29
N ASP A 428 11.65 27.97 20.71
CA ASP A 428 12.24 28.07 19.39
C ASP A 428 11.85 26.82 18.58
N LEU A 429 11.88 26.92 17.25
CA LEU A 429 11.64 25.79 16.35
C LEU A 429 12.89 24.91 16.25
N ILE A 430 12.82 23.67 16.72
CA ILE A 430 13.85 22.65 16.54
C ILE A 430 13.49 21.77 15.34
N SER A 431 14.49 21.32 14.56
CA SER A 431 14.28 20.54 13.34
C SER A 431 15.53 19.74 12.97
N HIS A 432 15.47 18.99 11.87
CA HIS A 432 16.63 18.25 11.33
C HIS A 432 17.81 19.15 11.04
N LYS A 433 17.60 20.45 10.74
CA LYS A 433 18.70 21.40 10.56
C LYS A 433 19.56 21.53 11.83
N HIS A 434 18.90 21.58 12.99
CA HIS A 434 19.59 21.65 14.28
C HIS A 434 20.33 20.34 14.57
N PHE A 435 19.68 19.21 14.30
CA PHE A 435 20.28 17.90 14.45
C PHE A 435 21.49 17.70 13.55
N MET A 436 21.40 18.02 12.26
CA MET A 436 22.52 17.89 11.31
C MET A 436 23.69 18.83 11.64
N ASN A 437 23.43 19.99 12.24
CA ASN A 437 24.50 20.88 12.73
C ASN A 437 25.19 20.34 13.98
N TRP A 438 24.46 19.58 14.81
CA TRP A 438 24.99 18.99 16.04
C TRP A 438 25.67 17.63 15.79
N ALA A 439 25.09 16.81 14.92
CA ALA A 439 25.57 15.48 14.57
C ALA A 439 26.49 15.54 13.33
N ASP A 440 27.79 15.78 13.52
CA ASP A 440 28.80 15.66 12.45
C ASP A 440 28.91 14.19 12.01
N PRO A 441 28.55 13.80 10.77
CA PRO A 441 28.59 12.41 10.32
C PRO A 441 29.99 11.78 10.32
N GLU A 442 31.06 12.59 10.27
CA GLU A 442 32.46 12.12 10.24
C GLU A 442 33.06 11.95 11.65
N HIS A 443 32.50 12.60 12.67
CA HIS A 443 33.00 12.60 14.05
C HIS A 443 31.89 12.42 15.10
N PHE A 444 30.77 11.77 14.74
CA PHE A 444 29.65 11.57 15.66
C PHE A 444 30.01 10.57 16.76
N GLU A 445 30.57 11.05 17.87
CA GLU A 445 30.64 10.31 19.12
C GLU A 445 29.39 10.62 19.95
N TYR A 446 28.33 9.82 19.76
CA TYR A 446 27.26 9.80 20.75
C TYR A 446 27.81 9.14 22.03
N PRO A 447 27.63 9.72 23.23
CA PRO A 447 28.33 9.31 24.46
C PRO A 447 28.06 7.88 24.98
N TRP A 448 27.41 7.02 24.19
CA TRP A 448 27.00 5.67 24.55
C TRP A 448 27.19 4.64 23.41
N GLU A 449 27.91 4.97 22.32
CA GLU A 449 28.21 4.01 21.23
C GLU A 449 29.15 2.86 21.64
N ASP A 450 29.88 3.00 22.76
CA ASP A 450 30.80 1.97 23.29
C ASP A 450 30.13 0.87 24.12
N ILE A 451 28.80 0.79 24.12
CA ILE A 451 28.11 -0.34 24.77
C ILE A 451 28.31 -1.59 23.90
N ASN A 452 29.25 -2.42 24.35
CA ASN A 452 29.64 -3.68 23.71
C ASN A 452 28.39 -4.52 23.36
N HIS A 453 28.11 -4.67 22.06
CA HIS A 453 26.95 -5.42 21.55
C HIS A 453 26.89 -6.88 22.04
N SER A 454 28.00 -7.43 22.54
CA SER A 454 28.07 -8.75 23.16
C SER A 454 27.49 -8.83 24.59
N GLU A 455 27.27 -7.69 25.26
CA GLU A 455 26.59 -7.61 26.56
C GLU A 455 25.10 -7.26 26.43
N ILE A 456 24.61 -7.03 25.19
CA ILE A 456 23.22 -6.72 24.88
C ILE A 456 22.46 -8.04 24.68
N ASN A 457 21.81 -8.52 25.74
CA ASN A 457 20.82 -9.60 25.60
C ASN A 457 19.65 -9.10 24.74
N THR A 458 19.50 -9.65 23.54
CA THR A 458 18.32 -9.42 22.69
C THR A 458 17.09 -10.14 23.28
N LEU A 459 15.90 -9.65 22.94
CA LEU A 459 14.57 -10.11 23.41
C LEU A 459 14.28 -11.62 23.31
N SER A 460 15.15 -12.41 22.67
CA SER A 460 15.06 -13.88 22.62
C SER A 460 15.07 -14.53 24.00
N ASN A 461 15.67 -13.89 25.02
CA ASN A 461 15.78 -14.45 26.37
C ASN A 461 14.59 -14.08 27.31
N ILE A 462 13.72 -13.14 26.94
CA ILE A 462 12.62 -12.68 27.82
C ILE A 462 11.40 -13.63 27.79
N LYS A 463 11.32 -14.54 26.81
CA LYS A 463 10.26 -15.58 26.80
C LYS A 463 10.29 -16.51 28.02
N GLN A 464 11.38 -16.54 28.80
CA GLN A 464 11.49 -17.39 29.99
C GLN A 464 11.08 -16.70 31.30
N GLU A 465 11.32 -15.40 31.50
CA GLU A 465 11.11 -14.79 32.83
C GLU A 465 9.66 -14.42 33.15
N VAL A 466 8.81 -14.16 32.15
CA VAL A 466 7.40 -13.84 32.39
C VAL A 466 6.59 -15.09 32.82
N ASN A 467 7.10 -16.29 32.57
CA ASN A 467 6.43 -17.57 32.93
C ASN A 467 6.75 -18.08 34.35
N HIS A 468 7.54 -17.38 35.16
CA HIS A 468 7.91 -17.81 36.51
C HIS A 468 7.35 -16.94 37.66
N GLY A 469 6.51 -15.96 37.35
CA GLY A 469 5.72 -15.24 38.35
C GLY A 469 4.47 -15.99 38.80
N THR A 470 4.57 -17.27 39.15
CA THR A 470 3.45 -18.03 39.74
C THR A 470 3.42 -17.82 41.25
N VAL A 471 2.40 -17.10 41.70
CA VAL A 471 1.65 -17.26 42.97
C VAL A 471 2.46 -17.78 44.18
N SER A 472 2.76 -16.89 45.13
CA SER A 472 2.84 -17.27 46.54
C SER A 472 2.10 -16.24 47.41
N ARG A 473 0.95 -16.70 47.91
CA ARG A 473 0.14 -16.28 49.07
C ARG A 473 0.22 -14.85 49.60
#